data_AF-A0A484Y2N9-F1
#
_entry.id   AF-A0A484Y2N9-F1
#
_cell.length_a   1.000
_cell.length_b   1.000
_cell.length_c   1.000
_cell.angle_alpha   90.00
_cell.angle_beta   90.00
_cell.angle_gamma   90.00
#
_symmetry.space_group_name_H-M   'P 1'
#
loop_
_entity.id
_entity.type
_entity.pdbx_description
1 polymer ?
#
loop_
_entity_poly.entity_id
_entity_poly.type
_entity_poly.pdbx_seq_one_letter_code
_entity_poly.pdbx_strand_id
1 'polypeptide(L)'
;MSPATIPYRPRSGYDSASATGALTVQTKAQNAVLVVNDITIERQSNTISDALPGVTFTVKAESKADETLDITRATDANQKAISDWVTAYNSLQSTINSVYQICGCRSG
;
A
#
# COMPACT_ATOMS: atom_id res chain seq x y z
N MET A 1 -1.60 -43.94 48.83
CA MET A 1 -0.99 -43.25 47.68
C MET A 1 -2.10 -42.65 46.85
N SER A 2 -2.22 -41.33 46.83
CA SER A 2 -3.21 -40.60 46.03
C SER A 2 -2.47 -39.56 45.16
N PRO A 3 -2.91 -39.31 43.92
CA PRO A 3 -2.04 -38.80 42.86
C PRO A 3 -1.90 -37.28 42.90
N ALA A 4 -0.69 -36.80 42.60
CA ALA A 4 -0.38 -35.38 42.46
C ALA A 4 -1.12 -34.80 41.24
N THR A 5 -2.02 -33.84 41.47
CA THR A 5 -2.66 -33.08 40.40
C THR A 5 -1.79 -31.89 40.05
N ILE A 6 -1.30 -31.83 38.81
CA ILE A 6 -0.56 -30.68 38.28
C ILE A 6 -1.57 -29.55 38.02
N PRO A 7 -1.46 -28.37 38.66
CA PRO A 7 -2.39 -27.28 38.39
C PRO A 7 -2.14 -26.70 37.00
N TYR A 8 -3.17 -26.73 36.16
CA TYR A 8 -3.24 -25.98 34.91
C TYR A 8 -3.07 -24.48 35.23
N ARG A 9 -2.05 -23.83 34.66
CA ARG A 9 -1.88 -22.38 34.76
C ARG A 9 -2.70 -21.71 33.64
N PRO A 10 -3.79 -20.99 33.95
CA PRO A 10 -4.48 -20.21 32.94
C PRO A 10 -3.57 -19.07 32.48
N ARG A 11 -3.24 -19.07 31.19
CA ARG A 11 -2.56 -17.97 30.52
C ARG A 11 -3.53 -16.78 30.46
N SER A 12 -3.29 -15.82 31.34
CA SER A 12 -3.71 -14.42 31.27
C SER A 12 -5.23 -14.15 31.08
N GLY A 13 -5.89 -13.81 32.19
CA GLY A 13 -6.64 -12.55 32.21
C GLY A 13 -8.17 -12.56 32.13
N TYR A 14 -8.87 -13.62 32.55
CA TYR A 14 -10.30 -13.52 32.83
C TYR A 14 -10.62 -14.16 34.19
N ASP A 15 -10.91 -13.35 35.21
CA ASP A 15 -11.46 -13.79 36.49
C ASP A 15 -12.91 -13.28 36.64
N SER A 16 -13.87 -14.18 36.51
CA SER A 16 -15.30 -13.87 36.67
C SER A 16 -15.75 -13.70 38.13
N ALA A 17 -14.82 -13.78 39.09
CA ALA A 17 -15.09 -13.67 40.53
C ALA A 17 -14.98 -12.24 41.07
N SER A 18 -14.23 -11.36 40.38
CA SER A 18 -14.27 -9.94 40.62
C SER A 18 -15.32 -9.35 39.70
N ALA A 19 -16.35 -8.70 40.23
CA ALA A 19 -17.35 -7.95 39.43
C ALA A 19 -16.74 -6.72 38.72
N THR A 20 -15.44 -6.74 38.47
CA THR A 20 -14.68 -5.79 37.68
C THR A 20 -13.97 -6.58 36.59
N GLY A 21 -14.69 -6.90 35.51
CA GLY A 21 -14.10 -7.31 34.23
C GLY A 21 -13.31 -6.16 33.61
N ALA A 22 -12.34 -5.63 34.34
CA ALA A 22 -11.64 -4.39 34.05
C ALA A 22 -10.61 -4.66 32.96
N LEU A 23 -11.06 -4.51 31.71
CA LEU A 23 -10.18 -4.35 30.55
C LEU A 23 -9.26 -3.16 30.80
N THR A 24 -7.97 -3.43 30.95
CA THR A 24 -6.94 -2.38 31.06
C THR A 24 -6.56 -1.93 29.66
N VAL A 25 -6.77 -0.65 29.32
CA VAL A 25 -6.41 -0.09 28.01
C VAL A 25 -4.90 0.13 27.93
N GLN A 26 -4.20 -0.75 27.21
CA GLN A 26 -2.74 -0.65 26.99
C GLN A 26 -2.36 0.46 26.00
N THR A 27 -3.19 0.73 25.00
CA THR A 27 -2.98 1.80 24.01
C THR A 27 -4.33 2.40 23.68
N LYS A 28 -4.46 3.73 23.85
CA LYS A 28 -5.68 4.44 23.45
C LYS A 28 -5.74 4.50 21.93
N ALA A 29 -6.91 4.20 21.36
CA ALA A 29 -7.19 4.54 19.97
C ALA A 29 -7.12 6.06 19.82
N GLN A 30 -6.42 6.51 18.78
CA GLN A 30 -6.21 7.91 18.48
C GLN A 30 -6.37 8.12 16.98
N ASN A 31 -7.01 9.22 16.60
CA ASN A 31 -7.15 9.61 15.21
C ASN A 31 -5.89 10.34 14.75
N ALA A 32 -5.54 10.21 13.48
CA ALA A 32 -4.55 11.03 12.82
C ALA A 32 -5.10 12.45 12.66
N VAL A 33 -4.34 13.44 13.12
CA VAL A 33 -4.66 14.86 12.93
C VAL A 33 -3.58 15.46 12.03
N LEU A 34 -4.00 16.12 10.96
CA LEU A 34 -3.12 16.74 9.98
C LEU A 34 -3.53 18.17 9.72
N VAL A 35 -2.57 19.01 9.35
CA VAL A 35 -2.82 20.34 8.82
C VAL A 35 -2.31 20.37 7.39
N VAL A 36 -3.21 20.58 6.43
CA VAL A 36 -2.89 20.66 5.00
C VAL A 36 -3.32 22.04 4.51
N ASN A 37 -2.36 22.90 4.13
CA ASN A 37 -2.62 24.28 3.70
C ASN A 37 -3.55 25.04 4.68
N ASP A 38 -3.19 25.03 5.97
CA ASP A 38 -3.96 25.64 7.08
C ASP A 38 -5.34 25.02 7.38
N ILE A 39 -5.69 23.90 6.74
CA ILE A 39 -6.93 23.16 7.02
C ILE A 39 -6.62 21.95 7.89
N THR A 40 -7.24 21.90 9.07
CA THR A 40 -7.14 20.75 9.97
C THR A 40 -8.06 19.62 9.52
N ILE A 41 -7.51 18.42 9.41
CA ILE A 41 -8.19 17.21 8.98
C ILE A 41 -7.95 16.11 10.02
N GLU A 42 -9.02 15.44 10.43
CA GLU A 42 -8.95 14.32 11.38
C GLU A 42 -9.40 13.03 10.71
N ARG A 43 -8.63 11.95 10.84
CA ARG A 43 -8.94 10.64 10.25
C ARG A 43 -8.65 9.51 11.20
N GLN A 44 -9.47 8.46 11.15
CA GLN A 44 -9.28 7.25 11.98
C GLN A 44 -8.12 6.37 11.49
N SER A 45 -7.60 6.61 10.28
CA SER A 45 -6.51 5.86 9.64
C SER A 45 -5.35 6.79 9.34
N ASN A 46 -4.14 6.24 9.38
CA ASN A 46 -2.92 6.93 8.93
C ASN A 46 -2.76 6.95 7.41
N THR A 47 -3.59 6.19 6.67
CA THR A 47 -3.65 6.27 5.20
C THR A 47 -4.74 7.26 4.81
N ILE A 48 -4.33 8.38 4.22
CA ILE A 48 -5.17 9.52 3.88
C ILE A 48 -5.31 9.57 2.35
N SER A 49 -6.54 9.49 1.85
CA SER A 49 -6.85 9.49 0.41
C SER A 49 -7.90 10.52 0.00
N ASP A 50 -8.44 11.26 0.96
CA ASP A 50 -9.59 12.15 0.81
C ASP A 50 -9.29 13.60 1.25
N ALA A 51 -8.04 13.88 1.64
CA ALA A 51 -7.59 15.23 2.00
C ALA A 51 -7.28 16.09 0.77
N LEU A 52 -6.74 15.48 -0.29
CA LEU A 52 -6.35 16.13 -1.54
C LEU A 52 -6.86 15.31 -2.73
N PRO A 53 -7.52 15.93 -3.73
CA PRO A 53 -8.04 15.20 -4.88
C PRO A 53 -6.95 14.39 -5.61
N GLY A 54 -7.17 13.09 -5.76
CA GLY A 54 -6.27 12.20 -6.50
C GLY A 54 -4.94 11.89 -5.80
N VAL A 55 -4.77 12.27 -4.53
CA VAL A 55 -3.56 11.99 -3.74
C VAL A 55 -3.90 11.00 -2.65
N THR A 56 -3.04 9.99 -2.49
CA THR A 56 -3.05 9.11 -1.31
C THR A 56 -1.68 9.07 -0.70
N PHE A 57 -1.59 9.28 0.60
CA PHE A 57 -0.34 9.22 1.35
C PHE A 57 -0.56 8.54 2.71
N THR A 58 0.54 8.14 3.34
CA THR A 58 0.51 7.47 4.65
C THR A 58 1.35 8.26 5.65
N VAL A 59 0.73 8.67 6.75
CA VAL A 59 1.40 9.30 7.90
C VAL A 59 2.19 8.23 8.65
N LYS A 60 3.51 8.44 8.77
CA LYS A 60 4.41 7.48 9.42
C LYS A 60 4.84 7.92 10.81
N ALA A 61 4.96 9.22 11.04
CA ALA A 61 5.37 9.82 12.30
C ALA A 61 4.87 11.26 12.38
N GLU A 62 4.88 11.82 13.58
CA GLU A 62 4.66 13.25 13.78
C GLU A 62 5.83 14.06 13.23
N SER A 63 5.52 15.13 12.49
CA SER A 63 6.52 16.07 11.99
C SER A 63 7.07 16.94 13.13
N LYS A 64 8.37 17.23 13.09
CA LYS A 64 9.04 18.09 14.09
C LYS A 64 9.04 19.57 13.70
N ALA A 65 8.75 19.84 12.43
CA ALA A 65 8.64 21.15 11.79
C ALA A 65 7.75 20.99 10.55
N ASP A 66 7.39 22.10 9.90
CA ASP A 66 6.56 22.07 8.69
C ASP A 66 7.25 21.30 7.56
N GLU A 67 6.48 20.45 6.87
CA GLU A 67 6.93 19.66 5.72
C GLU A 67 6.28 20.17 4.43
N THR A 68 7.00 20.05 3.32
CA THR A 68 6.49 20.43 1.98
C THR A 68 6.33 19.17 1.13
N LEU A 69 5.15 19.00 0.54
CA LEU A 69 4.84 17.94 -0.41
C LEU A 69 4.69 18.54 -1.81
N ASP A 70 5.66 18.29 -2.68
CA ASP A 70 5.62 18.69 -4.09
C ASP A 70 5.04 17.57 -4.96
N ILE A 71 3.99 17.91 -5.72
CA ILE A 71 3.33 16.97 -6.63
C ILE A 71 3.65 17.36 -8.07
N THR A 72 4.39 16.48 -8.76
CA THR A 72 4.76 16.67 -10.18
C THR A 72 4.20 15.56 -11.05
N ARG A 73 3.95 15.84 -12.33
CA ARG A 73 3.52 14.83 -13.30
C ARG A 73 4.69 13.91 -13.65
N ALA A 74 4.57 12.62 -13.35
CA ALA A 74 5.49 11.60 -13.85
C ALA A 74 5.17 11.27 -15.32
N THR A 75 6.14 11.42 -16.23
CA THR A 75 5.95 11.14 -17.67
C THR A 75 6.57 9.83 -18.14
N ASP A 76 7.38 9.19 -17.30
CA ASP A 76 8.23 8.05 -17.70
C ASP A 76 7.40 6.82 -18.08
N ALA A 77 6.31 6.56 -17.37
CA ALA A 77 5.39 5.46 -17.70
C ALA A 77 4.74 5.65 -19.08
N ASN A 78 4.40 6.89 -19.44
CA ASN A 78 3.82 7.20 -20.75
C ASN A 78 4.86 7.02 -21.87
N GLN A 79 6.09 7.49 -21.65
CA GLN A 79 7.19 7.30 -22.59
C GLN A 79 7.47 5.80 -22.80
N LYS A 80 7.49 5.03 -21.71
CA LYS A 80 7.66 3.57 -21.78
C LYS A 80 6.53 2.91 -22.56
N ALA A 81 5.28 3.25 -22.28
CA ALA A 81 4.14 2.67 -23.00
C ALA A 81 4.22 2.92 -24.51
N ILE A 82 4.62 4.12 -24.92
CA ILE A 82 4.82 4.46 -26.34
C ILE A 82 5.98 3.64 -26.93
N SER A 83 7.11 3.55 -26.23
CA SER A 83 8.28 2.77 -26.67
C SER A 83 7.95 1.28 -26.81
N ASP A 84 7.24 0.71 -25.84
CA ASP A 84 6.81 -0.69 -25.86
C ASP A 84 5.89 -0.93 -27.07
N TRP A 85 4.97 0.01 -27.36
CA TRP A 85 4.08 -0.07 -28.51
C TRP A 85 4.84 0.01 -29.85
N VAL A 86 5.77 0.95 -30.00
CA VAL A 86 6.61 1.06 -31.21
C VAL A 86 7.43 -0.22 -31.42
N THR A 87 7.96 -0.78 -30.34
CA THR A 87 8.71 -2.04 -30.39
C THR A 87 7.84 -3.19 -30.86
N ALA A 88 6.62 -3.32 -30.33
CA ALA A 88 5.68 -4.35 -30.74
C ALA A 88 5.28 -4.22 -32.22
N TYR A 89 5.03 -2.99 -32.69
CA TYR A 89 4.72 -2.70 -34.09
C TYR A 89 5.88 -3.10 -35.02
N ASN A 90 7.11 -2.68 -34.70
CA ASN A 90 8.28 -3.02 -35.51
C ASN A 90 8.55 -4.53 -35.53
N SER A 91 8.31 -5.22 -34.41
CA SER A 91 8.41 -6.68 -34.34
C SER A 91 7.41 -7.34 -35.29
N LEU A 92 6.15 -6.89 -35.29
CA LEU A 92 5.13 -7.41 -36.19
C LEU A 92 5.51 -7.19 -37.66
N GLN A 93 5.97 -5.99 -38.01
CA GLN A 93 6.42 -5.69 -39.37
C GLN A 93 7.56 -6.61 -39.81
N SER A 94 8.53 -6.87 -38.92
CA SER A 94 9.64 -7.79 -39.18
C SER A 94 9.16 -9.22 -39.42
N THR A 95 8.22 -9.72 -38.58
CA THR A 95 7.61 -11.04 -38.77
C THR A 95 6.91 -11.15 -40.12
N ILE A 96 6.11 -10.15 -40.48
CA ILE A 96 5.40 -10.10 -41.76
C ILE A 96 6.39 -10.15 -42.93
N ASN A 97 7.43 -9.32 -42.90
CA ASN A 97 8.47 -9.29 -43.93
C ASN A 97 9.21 -10.64 -44.03
N SER A 98 9.53 -11.26 -42.90
CA SER A 98 10.21 -12.57 -42.84
C SER A 98 9.36 -13.68 -43.46
N VAL A 99 8.05 -13.73 -43.14
CA VAL A 99 7.12 -14.70 -43.72
C VAL A 99 6.99 -14.50 -45.24
N TYR A 100 6.87 -13.25 -45.71
CA TYR A 100 6.80 -12.97 -47.15
C TYR A 100 8.12 -13.30 -47.87
N GLN A 101 9.29 -13.14 -47.24
CA GLN A 101 10.55 -13.57 -47.83
C GLN A 101 10.67 -15.11 -47.92
N ILE A 102 10.24 -15.83 -46.89
CA ILE A 102 10.22 -17.31 -46.87
C ILE A 102 9.29 -17.87 -47.95
N CYS A 103 8.14 -17.23 -48.18
CA CYS A 103 7.17 -17.66 -49.18
C CYS A 103 7.42 -17.10 -50.60
N GLY A 104 8.29 -16.10 -50.76
CA GLY A 104 8.41 -15.32 -52.00
C GLY A 104 9.70 -15.48 -52.80
N CYS A 105 10.85 -15.88 -52.21
CA CYS A 105 12.09 -15.97 -53.00
C CYS A 105 13.20 -16.82 -52.36
N ARG A 106 12.96 -18.12 -52.16
CA ARG A 106 14.04 -19.12 -52.15
C ARG A 106 13.96 -20.00 -53.40
N SER A 107 13.94 -19.31 -54.53
CA SER A 107 14.22 -19.84 -55.87
C SER A 107 15.54 -19.22 -56.30
N GLY A 108 16.64 -19.95 -56.10
CA GLY A 108 18.01 -19.48 -56.34
C GLY A 108 19.00 -20.26 -55.49
#